data_AF-A0A7C9BEH1-F1
#
_entry.id   AF-A0A7C9BEH1-F1
#
_cell.length_a   1.000
_cell.length_b   1.000
_cell.length_c   1.000
_cell.angle_alpha   90.00
_cell.angle_beta   90.00
_cell.angle_gamma   90.00
#
_symmetry.space_group_name_H-M   'P 1'
#
loop_
_entity.id
_entity.type
_entity.pdbx_description
1 polymer ?
#
loop_
_entity_poly.entity_id
_entity_poly.type
_entity_poly.pdbx_seq_one_letter_code
_entity_poly.pdbx_strand_id
1 'polypeptide(L)'
;MAQNRRINRSQPPPPKPRRKRTYSLFQWFNRFLPLEKVFGEKSERNQDLIPIRYFNYFLWIVALLVAYEWLGYASEKYVRQSLTLKREVEDLRAEYTTIKADYMKSGKQSVVIKKVEGMGLEENLTPPRKIVSTTAEREK
;
A
#
# COMPACT_ATOMS: atom_id res chain seq x y z
N MET A 1 -68.76 18.69 -56.08
CA MET A 1 -67.36 18.98 -56.47
C MET A 1 -66.52 19.03 -55.21
N ALA A 2 -65.64 18.05 -54.98
CA ALA A 2 -64.82 17.97 -53.76
C ALA A 2 -63.52 18.77 -53.94
N GLN A 3 -63.24 19.73 -53.05
CA GLN A 3 -61.99 20.49 -53.04
C GLN A 3 -60.87 19.65 -52.42
N ASN A 4 -59.91 19.29 -53.26
CA ASN A 4 -58.68 18.58 -52.91
C ASN A 4 -57.66 19.56 -52.29
N ARG A 5 -57.46 19.51 -50.96
CA ARG A 5 -56.41 20.31 -50.29
C ARG A 5 -55.06 19.61 -50.47
N ARG A 6 -54.27 20.11 -51.41
CA ARG A 6 -52.87 19.71 -51.60
C ARG A 6 -52.04 20.11 -50.38
N ILE A 7 -51.45 19.14 -49.71
CA ILE A 7 -50.52 19.35 -48.60
C ILE A 7 -49.24 19.98 -49.16
N ASN A 8 -49.00 21.25 -48.83
CA ASN A 8 -47.79 21.96 -49.21
C ASN A 8 -46.60 21.49 -48.33
N ARG A 9 -45.77 20.59 -48.86
CA ARG A 9 -44.59 20.00 -48.19
C ARG A 9 -43.32 20.88 -48.31
N SER A 10 -43.42 22.19 -48.10
CA SER A 10 -42.27 23.11 -48.26
C SER A 10 -41.80 23.80 -46.97
N GLN A 11 -42.23 23.34 -45.78
CA GLN A 11 -41.65 23.81 -44.52
C GLN A 11 -40.66 22.78 -43.97
N PRO A 12 -39.37 23.13 -43.79
CA PRO A 12 -38.45 22.27 -43.06
C PRO A 12 -38.95 22.09 -41.62
N PRO A 13 -38.81 20.89 -41.02
CA PRO A 13 -39.31 20.64 -39.67
C PRO A 13 -38.68 21.63 -38.67
N PRO A 14 -39.44 22.10 -37.67
CA PRO A 14 -38.93 23.06 -36.69
C PRO A 14 -37.66 22.51 -36.02
N PRO A 15 -36.64 23.35 -35.75
CA PRO A 15 -35.41 22.90 -35.12
C PRO A 15 -35.74 22.31 -33.74
N LYS A 16 -35.43 21.02 -33.55
CA LYS A 16 -35.69 20.30 -32.30
C LYS A 16 -35.06 21.08 -31.12
N PRO A 17 -35.77 21.25 -29.98
CA PRO A 17 -35.24 21.99 -28.84
C PRO A 17 -33.95 21.32 -28.34
N ARG A 18 -32.85 22.08 -28.31
CA ARG A 18 -31.55 21.61 -27.81
C ARG A 18 -31.69 21.31 -26.33
N ARG A 19 -31.75 20.02 -25.96
CA ARG A 19 -31.72 19.58 -24.56
C ARG A 19 -30.39 20.06 -23.96
N LYS A 20 -30.46 20.95 -22.95
CA LYS A 20 -29.29 21.35 -22.18
C LYS A 20 -28.75 20.09 -21.51
N ARG A 21 -27.55 19.64 -21.90
CA ARG A 21 -26.88 18.49 -21.27
C ARG A 21 -26.53 18.88 -19.84
N THR A 22 -27.43 18.61 -18.91
CA THR A 22 -27.13 18.67 -17.48
C THR A 22 -26.18 17.52 -17.17
N TYR A 23 -25.03 17.84 -16.56
CA TYR A 23 -23.98 16.87 -16.27
C TYR A 23 -24.52 15.75 -15.36
N SER A 24 -24.43 14.49 -15.81
CA SER A 24 -24.92 13.29 -15.11
C SER A 24 -24.37 13.14 -13.69
N LEU A 25 -23.11 13.57 -13.50
CA LEU A 25 -22.40 13.52 -12.22
C LEU A 25 -23.03 14.44 -11.16
N PHE A 26 -23.58 15.59 -11.59
CA PHE A 26 -24.22 16.53 -10.67
C PHE A 26 -25.53 15.97 -10.12
N GLN A 27 -26.32 15.27 -10.95
CA GLN A 27 -27.57 14.65 -10.51
C GLN A 27 -27.35 13.50 -9.52
N TRP A 28 -26.28 12.72 -9.71
CA TRP A 28 -25.90 11.68 -8.75
C TRP A 28 -25.43 12.26 -7.42
N PHE A 29 -24.62 13.32 -7.46
CA PHE A 29 -24.09 13.96 -6.25
C PHE A 29 -25.16 14.70 -5.45
N ASN A 30 -26.12 15.33 -6.15
CA ASN A 30 -27.26 16.03 -5.52
C ASN A 30 -28.16 15.11 -4.68
N ARG A 31 -28.07 13.78 -4.87
CA ARG A 31 -28.77 12.78 -4.05
C ARG A 31 -28.19 12.62 -2.65
N PHE A 32 -26.89 12.81 -2.49
CA PHE A 32 -26.20 12.70 -1.20
C PHE A 32 -26.08 14.04 -0.48
N LEU A 33 -26.01 15.13 -1.24
CA LEU A 33 -25.88 16.50 -0.75
C LEU A 33 -26.88 17.36 -1.53
N PRO A 34 -27.96 17.88 -0.92
CA PRO A 34 -29.00 18.65 -1.64
C PRO A 34 -28.50 20.06 -2.00
N LEU A 35 -27.55 20.12 -2.93
CA LEU A 35 -26.85 21.32 -3.36
C LEU A 35 -27.79 22.25 -4.13
N GLU A 36 -28.76 21.71 -4.86
CA GLU A 36 -29.81 22.54 -5.46
C GLU A 36 -30.65 23.28 -4.40
N LYS A 37 -30.78 22.75 -3.18
CA LYS A 37 -31.51 23.44 -2.11
C LYS A 37 -30.65 24.49 -1.41
N VAL A 38 -29.37 24.19 -1.20
CA VAL A 38 -28.42 25.10 -0.52
C VAL A 38 -27.96 26.24 -1.46
N PHE A 39 -27.85 25.97 -2.76
CA PHE A 39 -27.32 26.91 -3.75
C PHE A 39 -28.36 27.38 -4.77
N GLY A 40 -29.53 26.75 -4.85
CA GLY A 40 -30.56 27.00 -5.87
C GLY A 40 -31.86 27.61 -5.36
N GLU A 41 -31.95 27.99 -4.08
CA GLU A 41 -33.03 28.85 -3.63
C GLU A 41 -32.83 30.23 -4.29
N LYS A 42 -33.62 30.47 -5.35
CA LYS A 42 -33.69 31.75 -6.04
C LYS A 42 -34.15 32.80 -5.04
N SER A 43 -33.22 33.49 -4.39
CA SER A 43 -33.52 34.72 -3.66
C SER A 43 -33.99 35.76 -4.68
N GLU A 44 -35.28 36.05 -4.68
CA GLU A 44 -35.92 37.05 -5.53
C GLU A 44 -35.45 38.50 -5.24
N ARG A 45 -34.60 38.70 -4.24
CA ARG A 45 -33.95 39.99 -3.96
C ARG A 45 -32.44 39.83 -3.99
N ASN A 46 -31.81 40.40 -5.03
CA ASN A 46 -30.41 40.86 -5.10
C ASN A 46 -29.34 39.76 -4.94
N GLN A 47 -28.79 39.25 -6.05
CA GLN A 47 -27.44 39.60 -6.58
C GLN A 47 -26.33 39.43 -5.50
N ASP A 48 -25.39 38.47 -5.51
CA ASP A 48 -24.91 37.53 -6.52
C ASP A 48 -24.59 36.21 -5.82
N LEU A 49 -25.39 35.17 -6.06
CA LEU A 49 -25.03 33.83 -5.62
C LEU A 49 -24.03 33.27 -6.64
N ILE A 50 -22.82 33.00 -6.12
CA ILE A 50 -21.64 32.41 -6.77
C ILE A 50 -21.97 31.81 -8.15
N PRO A 51 -21.39 32.35 -9.25
CA PRO A 51 -21.67 31.83 -10.58
C PRO A 51 -21.44 30.33 -10.59
N ILE A 52 -22.46 29.56 -11.00
CA ILE A 52 -22.47 28.08 -11.07
C ILE A 52 -21.23 27.54 -11.81
N ARG A 53 -20.59 28.37 -12.66
CA ARG A 53 -19.30 28.10 -13.29
C ARG A 53 -18.17 27.80 -12.30
N TYR A 54 -18.08 28.53 -11.18
CA TYR A 54 -17.04 28.36 -10.16
C TYR A 54 -17.32 27.22 -9.18
N PHE A 55 -18.57 26.78 -9.07
CA PHE A 55 -18.98 25.69 -8.18
C PHE A 55 -18.21 24.39 -8.48
N ASN A 56 -18.07 24.04 -9.77
CA ASN A 56 -17.33 22.85 -10.17
C ASN A 56 -15.84 22.92 -9.79
N TYR A 57 -15.22 24.09 -9.89
CA TYR A 57 -13.83 24.30 -9.48
C TYR A 57 -13.68 24.21 -7.96
N PHE A 58 -14.61 24.78 -7.19
CA PHE A 58 -14.61 24.67 -5.74
C PHE A 58 -14.75 23.21 -5.28
N LEU A 59 -15.68 22.46 -5.87
CA LEU A 59 -15.84 21.03 -5.58
C LEU A 59 -14.56 20.24 -5.92
N TRP A 60 -13.89 20.59 -7.01
CA TRP A 60 -12.62 19.98 -7.39
C TRP A 60 -11.51 20.24 -6.37
N ILE A 61 -11.42 21.46 -5.84
CA ILE A 61 -10.46 21.82 -4.78
C ILE A 61 -10.77 21.06 -3.48
N VAL A 62 -12.04 20.99 -3.08
CA VAL A 62 -12.45 20.22 -1.89
C VAL A 62 -12.12 18.74 -2.05
N ALA A 63 -12.34 18.16 -3.24
CA ALA A 63 -11.96 16.79 -3.53
C ALA A 63 -10.44 16.56 -3.41
N LEU A 64 -9.62 17.51 -3.87
CA LEU A 64 -8.17 17.45 -3.68
C LEU A 64 -7.75 17.57 -2.22
N LEU A 65 -8.39 18.44 -1.43
CA LEU A 65 -8.13 18.55 0.00
C LEU A 65 -8.44 17.24 0.73
N VAL A 66 -9.58 16.62 0.43
CA VAL A 66 -9.94 15.31 0.99
C VAL A 66 -8.93 14.24 0.58
N ALA A 67 -8.50 14.23 -0.68
CA ALA A 67 -7.49 13.29 -1.16
C ALA A 67 -6.12 13.50 -0.48
N TYR A 68 -5.74 14.76 -0.23
CA TYR A 68 -4.51 15.11 0.47
C TYR A 68 -4.52 14.62 1.92
N GLU A 69 -5.59 14.92 2.65
CA GLU A 69 -5.77 14.45 4.03
C GLU A 69 -5.81 12.92 4.09
N TRP A 70 -6.47 12.27 3.13
CA TRP A 70 -6.50 10.81 3.02
C TRP A 70 -5.11 10.20 2.85
N LEU A 71 -4.28 10.80 1.98
CA LEU A 71 -2.91 10.36 1.73
C LEU A 71 -2.04 10.54 2.99
N GLY A 72 -2.22 11.65 3.71
CA GLY A 72 -1.57 11.91 4.99
C GLY A 72 -1.97 10.90 6.07
N TYR A 73 -3.26 10.61 6.22
CA TYR A 73 -3.77 9.69 7.22
C TYR A 73 -3.26 8.25 7.04
N ALA A 74 -3.10 7.80 5.79
CA ALA A 74 -2.53 6.48 5.52
C ALA A 74 -1.08 6.37 6.04
N SER A 75 -0.28 7.42 5.92
CA SER A 75 1.14 7.43 6.31
C SER A 75 1.35 7.14 7.80
N GLU A 76 0.48 7.63 8.68
CA GLU A 76 0.60 7.43 10.13
C GLU A 76 0.50 5.95 10.50
N LYS A 77 -0.43 5.22 9.88
CA LYS A 77 -0.59 3.77 10.10
C LYS A 77 0.64 3.00 9.63
N TYR A 78 1.18 3.36 8.46
CA TYR A 78 2.41 2.76 7.93
C TYR A 78 3.62 3.01 8.83
N VAL A 79 3.76 4.22 9.39
CA VAL A 79 4.85 4.55 10.31
C VAL A 79 4.78 3.69 11.57
N ARG A 80 3.59 3.55 12.18
CA ARG A 80 3.42 2.70 13.37
C ARG A 80 3.73 1.22 13.10
N GLN A 81 3.29 0.71 11.95
CA GLN A 81 3.60 -0.66 11.51
C GLN A 81 5.10 -0.84 11.26
N SER A 82 5.75 0.12 10.61
CA SER A 82 7.19 0.10 10.35
C SER A 82 8.00 0.04 11.65
N LEU A 83 7.61 0.82 12.66
CA LEU A 83 8.27 0.81 13.98
C LEU A 83 8.10 -0.54 14.69
N THR A 84 6.91 -1.14 14.62
CA THR A 84 6.64 -2.44 15.24
C THR A 84 7.47 -3.53 14.56
N LEU A 85 7.46 -3.57 13.22
CA LEU A 85 8.23 -4.53 12.44
C LEU A 85 9.74 -4.39 12.67
N LYS A 86 10.25 -3.17 12.80
CA LYS A 86 11.67 -2.94 13.15
C LYS A 86 12.04 -3.54 14.49
N ARG A 87 11.18 -3.37 15.51
CA ARG A 87 11.40 -3.97 16.84
C ARG A 87 11.41 -5.49 16.75
N GLU A 88 10.43 -6.09 16.07
CA GLU A 88 10.38 -7.54 15.88
C GLU A 88 11.66 -8.08 15.19
N VAL A 89 12.17 -7.38 14.18
CA VAL A 89 13.43 -7.76 13.51
C VAL A 89 14.64 -7.62 14.43
N GLU A 90 14.69 -6.57 15.26
CA GLU A 90 15.77 -6.38 16.24
C GLU A 90 15.74 -7.48 17.32
N ASP A 91 14.56 -7.83 17.82
CA ASP A 91 14.36 -8.90 18.80
C ASP A 91 14.81 -10.26 18.21
N LEU A 92 14.37 -10.58 16.99
CA LEU A 92 14.78 -11.81 16.30
C LEU A 92 16.30 -11.87 16.09
N ARG A 93 16.92 -10.74 15.77
CA ARG A 93 18.38 -10.64 15.58
C ARG A 93 19.11 -10.87 16.91
N ALA A 94 18.59 -10.35 18.02
CA ALA A 94 19.15 -10.56 19.35
C ALA A 94 19.06 -12.05 19.77
N GLU A 95 17.91 -12.68 19.53
CA GLU A 95 17.71 -14.11 19.78
C GLU A 95 18.67 -14.97 18.96
N TYR A 96 18.74 -14.74 17.65
CA TYR A 96 19.68 -15.46 16.77
C TYR A 96 21.12 -15.31 17.25
N THR A 97 21.52 -14.10 17.63
CA THR A 97 22.88 -13.84 18.12
C THR A 97 23.17 -14.61 19.40
N THR A 98 22.20 -14.66 20.33
CA THR A 98 22.30 -15.42 21.58
C THR A 98 22.42 -16.92 21.31
N ILE A 99 21.51 -17.50 20.50
CA ILE A 99 21.53 -18.93 20.14
C ILE A 99 22.84 -19.29 19.44
N LYS A 100 23.33 -18.43 18.54
CA LYS A 100 24.61 -18.62 17.86
C LYS A 100 25.78 -18.62 18.85
N ALA A 101 25.78 -17.69 19.82
CA ALA A 101 26.83 -17.64 20.84
C ALA A 101 26.83 -18.92 21.71
N ASP A 102 25.65 -19.41 22.10
CA ASP A 102 25.50 -20.65 22.86
C ASP A 102 25.95 -21.87 22.06
N TYR A 103 25.59 -21.94 20.77
CA TYR A 103 26.05 -22.99 19.87
C TYR A 103 27.57 -23.00 19.76
N MET A 104 28.19 -21.85 19.51
CA MET A 104 29.65 -21.72 19.43
C MET A 104 30.34 -22.09 20.74
N LYS A 105 29.72 -21.78 21.89
CA LYS A 105 30.22 -22.19 23.21
C LYS A 105 30.12 -23.70 23.40
N SER A 106 29.02 -24.33 22.97
CA SER A 106 28.80 -25.76 23.09
C SER A 106 29.80 -26.60 22.28
N GLY A 107 30.26 -26.09 21.14
CA GLY A 107 31.28 -26.74 20.31
C GLY A 107 32.72 -26.57 20.77
N LYS A 108 32.99 -25.79 21.83
CA LYS A 108 34.36 -25.63 22.35
C LYS A 108 34.83 -26.93 22.99
N GLN A 109 36.03 -27.36 22.65
CA GLN A 109 36.68 -28.56 23.20
C GLN A 109 36.63 -28.60 24.73
N SER A 110 36.93 -27.48 25.41
CA SER A 110 36.89 -27.40 26.88
C SER A 110 35.49 -27.57 27.50
N VAL A 111 34.42 -27.27 26.76
CA VAL A 111 33.03 -27.47 27.20
C VAL A 111 32.59 -28.90 26.90
N VAL A 112 32.97 -29.44 25.74
CA VAL A 112 32.70 -30.82 25.36
C VAL A 112 33.36 -31.78 26.34
N ILE A 113 34.66 -31.61 26.64
CA ILE A 113 35.40 -32.46 27.59
C ILE A 113 34.67 -32.54 28.93
N LYS A 114 34.33 -31.39 29.53
CA LYS A 114 33.57 -31.34 30.80
C LYS A 114 32.23 -32.07 30.72
N LYS A 115 31.59 -32.10 29.55
CA LYS A 115 30.30 -32.79 29.35
C LYS A 115 30.45 -34.31 29.19
N VAL A 116 31.59 -34.79 28.67
CA VAL A 116 31.88 -36.24 28.51
C VAL A 116 32.74 -36.85 29.63
N GLU A 117 33.24 -36.07 30.60
CA GLU A 117 33.96 -36.56 31.78
C GLU A 117 33.23 -37.70 32.51
N GLY A 118 31.91 -37.60 32.68
CA GLY A 118 31.09 -38.65 33.30
C GLY A 118 30.92 -39.93 32.48
N MET A 119 31.33 -39.94 31.21
CA MET A 119 31.29 -41.12 30.33
C MET A 119 32.63 -41.87 30.27
N GLY A 120 33.63 -41.44 31.05
CA GLY A 120 34.96 -42.10 31.11
C GLY A 120 35.84 -41.84 29.88
N LEU A 121 35.55 -40.79 29.10
CA LEU A 121 36.34 -40.37 27.95
C LEU A 121 37.41 -39.36 28.39
N GLU A 122 38.68 -39.63 28.08
CA GLU A 122 39.81 -38.74 28.36
C GLU A 122 40.29 -37.96 27.12
N GLU A 123 40.84 -36.77 27.35
CA GLU A 123 41.42 -35.94 26.30
C GLU A 123 42.74 -36.55 25.79
N ASN A 124 42.84 -36.73 24.47
CA ASN A 124 44.09 -37.12 23.86
C ASN A 124 45.02 -35.90 23.73
N LEU A 125 45.92 -35.75 24.71
CA LEU A 125 46.95 -34.70 24.74
C LEU A 125 48.14 -35.00 23.82
N THR A 126 48.23 -36.22 23.27
CA THR A 126 49.35 -36.61 22.41
C THR A 126 49.05 -36.33 20.94
N PRO A 127 49.90 -35.56 20.24
CA PRO A 127 49.70 -35.30 18.83
C PRO A 127 49.88 -36.59 18.00
N PRO A 128 49.08 -36.79 16.95
CA PRO A 128 49.16 -37.99 16.12
C PRO A 128 50.52 -38.07 15.41
N ARG A 129 51.11 -39.27 15.40
CA ARG A 129 52.39 -39.49 14.70
C ARG A 129 52.15 -39.54 13.20
N LYS A 130 52.89 -38.71 12.45
CA LYS A 130 52.94 -38.79 10.98
C LYS A 130 53.64 -40.08 10.58
N ILE A 131 52.89 -41.00 9.96
CA ILE A 131 53.45 -42.22 9.38
C ILE A 131 54.06 -41.84 8.03
N VAL A 132 55.38 -41.91 7.90
CA VAL A 132 56.07 -41.71 6.62
C VAL A 132 56.44 -43.09 6.11
N SER A 133 55.82 -43.53 5.02
CA SER A 133 56.19 -44.78 4.36
C SER A 133 57.52 -44.59 3.63
N THR A 134 58.63 -44.93 4.27
CA THR A 134 59.93 -45.06 3.61
C THR A 134 59.90 -46.35 2.78
N THR A 135 59.44 -46.23 1.54
CA THR A 135 59.71 -47.22 0.48
C THR A 135 61.17 -47.06 0.05
N ALA A 136 62.13 -47.58 0.82
CA ALA A 136 63.55 -47.50 0.46
C ALA A 136 64.42 -48.72 0.81
N GLU A 137 63.85 -49.86 1.22
CA GLU A 137 64.64 -51.06 1.53
C GLU A 137 63.97 -52.35 1.02
N ARG A 138 63.70 -52.42 -0.29
CA ARG A 138 63.48 -53.69 -1.00
C ARG A 138 64.04 -53.59 -2.41
N GLU A 139 65.36 -53.62 -2.53
CA GLU A 139 66.07 -54.08 -3.73
C GLU A 139 67.54 -54.27 -3.35
N LYS A 140 67.83 -55.45 -2.79
CA LYS A 140 69.12 -56.13 -2.87
C LYS A 140 68.84 -57.57 -3.25
#